data_AF-A0A6G0VSP6-F1
#
_entry.id   AF-A0A6G0VSP6-F1
#
_cell.length_a   1.000
_cell.length_b   1.000
_cell.length_c   1.000
_cell.angle_alpha   90.00
_cell.angle_beta   90.00
_cell.angle_gamma   90.00
#
_symmetry.space_group_name_H-M   'P 1'
#
loop_
_entity.id
_entity.type
_entity.pdbx_description
1 polymer ?
#
loop_
_entity_poly.entity_id
_entity_poly.type
_entity_poly.pdbx_seq_one_letter_code
_entity_poly.pdbx_strand_id
1 'polypeptide(L)' 'MPKQITSVLVKKYIAEFGSNVFSADQNVLFCNFCETKVSVDKRFIVTQHLKTEKHKRAAK' A
#
# COMPACT_ATOMS: atom_id res chain seq x y z
N MET A 1 2.67 -6.03 -25.39
CA MET A 1 1.92 -5.68 -24.16
C MET A 1 2.87 -5.75 -22.98
N PRO A 2 3.30 -4.63 -22.36
CA PRO A 2 4.21 -4.71 -21.23
C PRO A 2 3.44 -5.16 -19.99
N LYS A 3 3.89 -6.28 -19.43
CA LYS A 3 3.33 -6.94 -18.24
C LYS A 3 3.49 -6.01 -17.03
N GLN A 4 2.41 -5.37 -16.60
CA GLN A 4 2.33 -4.67 -15.31
C GLN A 4 2.22 -5.70 -14.17
N ILE A 5 3.32 -6.38 -13.83
CA ILE A 5 3.35 -7.36 -12.73
C ILE A 5 3.05 -6.69 -11.39
N THR A 6 3.58 -5.48 -11.19
CA THR A 6 3.46 -4.72 -9.96
C THR A 6 2.03 -4.18 -9.73
N SER A 7 1.25 -3.91 -10.79
CA SER A 7 -0.15 -3.49 -10.69
C SER A 7 -1.04 -4.57 -10.05
N VAL A 8 -0.72 -5.86 -10.25
CA VAL A 8 -1.45 -6.98 -9.63
C VAL A 8 -1.22 -7.02 -8.11
N LEU A 9 0.03 -6.84 -7.67
CA LEU A 9 0.37 -6.81 -6.24
C LEU A 9 -0.24 -5.60 -5.54
N VAL A 10 -0.15 -4.41 -6.15
CA VAL A 10 -0.73 -3.18 -5.61
C VAL A 10 -2.24 -3.34 -5.44
N LYS A 11 -2.94 -3.83 -6.48
CA LYS A 11 -4.38 -4.12 -6.41
C LYS A 11 -4.72 -5.16 -5.34
N LYS A 12 -3.89 -6.19 -5.17
CA LYS A 12 -4.07 -7.20 -4.13
C LYS A 12 -4.00 -6.58 -2.73
N TYR A 13 -3.01 -5.73 -2.47
CA TYR A 13 -2.89 -5.05 -1.18
C TYR A 13 -4.02 -4.05 -0.93
N ILE A 14 -4.46 -3.33 -1.96
CA ILE A 14 -5.64 -2.45 -1.87
C ILE A 14 -6.90 -3.25 -1.57
N ALA A 15 -7.06 -4.44 -2.15
CA ALA A 15 -8.19 -5.32 -1.84
C ALA A 15 -8.09 -5.95 -0.45
N GLU A 16 -6.90 -6.37 0.00
CA GLU A 16 -6.71 -6.98 1.33
C GLU A 16 -6.84 -5.96 2.47
N PHE A 17 -6.29 -4.75 2.31
CA PHE A 17 -6.25 -3.73 3.36
C PHE A 17 -7.31 -2.64 3.21
N GLY A 18 -7.86 -2.47 2.01
CA GLY A 18 -8.88 -1.48 1.69
C GLY A 18 -8.34 -0.28 0.91
N SER A 19 -9.11 0.15 -0.10
CA SER A 19 -8.82 1.35 -0.92
C SER A 19 -8.82 2.67 -0.16
N ASN A 20 -9.37 2.68 1.06
CA ASN A 20 -9.32 3.83 1.95
C ASN A 20 -7.95 3.98 2.63
N VAL A 21 -7.23 2.86 2.77
CA VAL A 21 -5.94 2.78 3.46
C VAL A 21 -4.79 3.02 2.50
N PHE A 22 -4.86 2.35 1.35
CA PHE A 22 -3.87 2.44 0.29
C PHE A 22 -4.49 2.83 -1.03
N SER A 23 -3.77 3.66 -1.77
CA SER A 23 -4.08 4.08 -3.13
C SER A 23 -2.96 3.61 -4.08
N ALA A 24 -3.30 3.41 -5.35
CA ALA A 24 -2.33 3.06 -6.38
C ALA A 24 -2.15 4.25 -7.31
N ASP A 25 -0.92 4.74 -7.45
CA ASP A 25 -0.59 5.66 -8.54
C ASP A 25 0.40 4.99 -9.49
N GLN A 26 -0.07 4.71 -10.71
CA GLN A 26 0.71 4.20 -11.83
C GLN A 26 1.79 3.16 -11.51
N ASN A 27 1.51 2.21 -10.60
CA ASN A 27 2.39 1.10 -10.14
C ASN A 27 3.08 1.28 -8.77
N VAL A 28 2.79 2.35 -8.03
CA VAL A 28 3.28 2.58 -6.65
C VAL A 28 2.11 2.54 -5.67
N LEU A 29 2.28 1.81 -4.56
CA LEU A 29 1.31 1.82 -3.46
C LEU A 29 1.59 3.05 -2.58
N PHE A 30 0.58 3.86 -2.36
CA PHE A 30 0.62 5.05 -1.54
C PHE A 30 -0.27 4.85 -0.33
N CYS A 31 0.23 5.13 0.87
CA CYS A 31 -0.61 5.12 2.06
C CYS A 31 -1.27 6.48 2.21
N ASN A 32 -2.59 6.53 2.15
CA ASN A 32 -3.34 7.78 2.29
C ASN A 32 -3.26 8.32 3.73
N PHE A 33 -3.18 7.44 4.72
CA PHE A 33 -3.04 7.80 6.13
C PHE A 33 -1.67 8.37 6.49
N CYS A 34 -0.60 7.82 5.90
CA CYS A 34 0.78 8.23 6.19
C CYS A 34 1.33 9.22 5.18
N GLU A 35 0.55 9.52 4.13
CA GLU A 35 0.92 10.32 2.95
C GLU A 35 2.30 9.97 2.39
N THR A 36 2.58 8.67 2.30
CA THR A 36 3.90 8.18 1.91
C THR A 36 3.85 6.97 0.97
N LYS A 37 4.90 6.82 0.17
CA LYS A 37 5.07 5.71 -0.77
C LYS A 37 5.48 4.46 0.00
N VAL A 38 4.75 3.37 -0.21
CA VAL A 38 5.02 2.07 0.40
C VAL A 38 5.45 1.10 -0.69
N SER A 39 6.61 0.47 -0.49
CA SER A 39 7.11 -0.53 -1.44
C SER A 39 6.29 -1.81 -1.35
N VAL A 40 5.70 -2.21 -2.48
CA VAL A 40 4.97 -3.49 -2.63
C VAL A 40 5.86 -4.69 -2.93
N ASP A 41 7.16 -4.43 -3.06
CA ASP A 41 8.19 -5.43 -3.39
C ASP A 41 8.21 -6.59 -2.38
N LYS A 42 8.02 -6.27 -1.09
CA LYS A 42 7.99 -7.24 0.00
C LYS A 42 6.76 -7.02 0.87
N ARG A 43 5.94 -8.07 1.05
CA ARG A 43 4.76 -8.05 1.94
C ARG A 43 5.09 -7.57 3.35
N PHE A 44 6.27 -7.93 3.86
CA PHE A 44 6.72 -7.50 5.19
C PHE A 44 6.81 -5.97 5.30
N ILE A 45 7.20 -5.24 4.25
CA ILE A 45 7.27 -3.77 4.28
C ILE A 45 5.87 -3.19 4.46
N VAL A 46 4.88 -3.71 3.71
CA VAL A 46 3.47 -3.28 3.84
C VAL A 46 2.93 -3.59 5.23
N THR A 47 3.14 -4.80 5.73
CA THR A 47 2.69 -5.19 7.08
C THR A 47 3.37 -4.40 8.18
N GLN A 48 4.68 -4.14 8.07
CA GLN A 48 5.42 -3.35 9.04
C GLN A 48 4.94 -1.89 9.01
N HIS A 49 4.68 -1.34 7.83
CA HIS A 49 4.11 -0.01 7.66
C HIS A 49 2.76 0.13 8.38
N LEU A 50 1.85 -0.84 8.21
CA LEU A 50 0.55 -0.87 8.91
C LEU A 50 0.68 -1.00 10.43
N LYS A 51 1.72 -1.68 10.91
CA LYS A 51 2.03 -1.79 12.33
C LYS A 51 2.64 -0.53 12.92
N THR A 52 3.13 0.41 12.08
CA THR A 52 3.69 1.65 12.60
C THR A 52 2.63 2.49 13.29
N GLU A 53 3.00 3.08 14.42
CA GLU A 53 2.11 3.95 15.20
C GLU A 53 1.63 5.14 14.36
N LYS A 54 2.40 5.60 13.37
CA LYS A 54 2.01 6.65 12.42
C LYS A 54 0.72 6.28 11.67
N HIS A 55 0.63 5.03 11.22
CA HIS A 55 -0.56 4.50 10.55
C HIS A 55 -1.74 4.35 11.52
N LYS A 56 -1.52 3.73 12.69
CA LYS A 56 -2.58 3.55 13.69
C LYS A 56 -3.17 4.87 14.20
N ARG A 57 -2.35 5.91 14.30
CA ARG A 57 -2.76 7.23 14.79
C ARG A 57 -3.54 8.02 13.74
N ALA A 58 -3.26 7.77 12.46
CA ALA A 58 -3.99 8.35 11.34
C ALA A 58 -5.26 7.56 10.97
N ALA A 59 -5.31 6.26 11.27
CA ALA A 59 -6.48 5.39 11.09
C ALA A 59 -7.57 5.56 12.18
N LYS A 60 -7.51 6.63 12.97
CA LYS A 60 -8.41 6.90 14.11
C LYS A 60 -9.44 7.96 13.80
#